data_AF-A0A381UTV8-F1
#
_entry.id   AF-A0A381UTV8-F1
#
_cell.length_a   1.000
_cell.length_b   1.000
_cell.length_c   1.000
_cell.angle_alpha   90.00
_cell.angle_beta   90.00
_cell.angle_gamma   90.00
#
_symmetry.space_group_name_H-M   'P 1'
#
loop_
_entity.id
_entity.type
_entity.pdbx_description
1 polymer ?
#
loop_
_entity_poly.entity_id
_entity_poly.type
_entity_poly.pdbx_seq_one_letter_code
_entity_poly.pdbx_strand_id
1 'polypeptide(L)'
;MDSKALEAECAVLEARVDALGKELAESRKQNKAIAKQLARIGQTKPTPPTKPARLPKGGYIRAIIGDTHGCHLDKAAWAACMADLKSLDIAQVVLLGDHIECSGFLAEHQSPFTISQAKYSYAQDLDAANQWLNELQECCPSAEYHMIQGNHCERVEKWIMGHTLANDDDRKLLLEVLDPEYRLNLATRKIKFYRRDQFNDTCSERGTLKLGNCLFVHEVSTAKNAARIAVDRYATNVVFGHSHRPDISYSRKPGVGQIMAANPGCLCTLVPVWQLSRSSINDWGHGYSLQIVAPDESFLHINVQIVDGKSSLMPLTLSRKRKKK
;
A
#
# COMPACT_ATOMS: atom_id res chain seq x y z
N MET A 1 9.35 41.87 -61.13
CA MET A 1 8.37 41.77 -60.03
C MET A 1 7.40 42.92 -60.17
N ASP A 2 6.10 42.62 -60.20
CA ASP A 2 5.03 43.61 -60.36
C ASP A 2 5.01 44.55 -59.14
N SER A 3 5.02 45.87 -59.36
CA SER A 3 5.00 46.88 -58.29
C SER A 3 3.84 46.68 -57.31
N LYS A 4 2.71 46.18 -57.81
CA LYS A 4 1.54 45.88 -56.99
C LYS A 4 1.75 44.68 -56.05
N ALA A 5 2.55 43.71 -56.45
CA ALA A 5 2.86 42.56 -55.61
C ALA A 5 3.77 42.95 -54.43
N LEU A 6 4.71 43.86 -54.67
CA LEU A 6 5.61 44.42 -53.66
C LEU A 6 4.86 45.28 -52.63
N GLU A 7 3.92 46.11 -53.09
CA GLU A 7 3.08 46.92 -52.19
C GLU A 7 2.16 46.05 -51.31
N ALA A 8 1.59 44.98 -51.88
CA ALA A 8 0.78 44.04 -51.12
C ALA A 8 1.61 43.27 -50.07
N GLU A 9 2.84 42.87 -50.41
CA GLU A 9 3.75 42.20 -49.48
C GLU A 9 4.19 43.13 -48.34
N CYS A 10 4.51 44.39 -48.64
CA CYS A 10 4.80 45.41 -47.63
C CYS A 10 3.64 45.60 -46.65
N ALA A 11 2.40 45.72 -47.15
CA ALA A 11 1.23 45.89 -46.30
C ALA A 11 0.98 44.68 -45.36
N VAL A 12 1.23 43.46 -45.86
CA VAL A 12 1.13 42.23 -45.04
C VAL A 12 2.24 42.18 -43.98
N LEU A 13 3.45 42.59 -44.32
CA LEU A 13 4.57 42.64 -43.37
C LEU A 13 4.34 43.70 -42.29
N GLU A 14 3.84 44.88 -42.65
CA GLU A 14 3.47 45.93 -41.69
C GLU A 14 2.39 45.45 -40.71
N ALA A 15 1.32 44.82 -41.21
CA ALA A 15 0.28 44.25 -40.37
C ALA A 15 0.82 43.17 -39.42
N ARG A 16 1.82 42.40 -39.86
CA ARG A 16 2.45 41.36 -39.04
C ARG A 16 3.38 41.94 -37.98
N VAL A 17 4.12 43.01 -38.30
CA VAL A 17 4.94 43.75 -37.33
C VAL A 17 4.05 44.35 -36.24
N ASP A 18 2.90 44.93 -36.62
CA ASP A 18 1.93 45.46 -35.66
C ASP A 18 1.32 44.39 -34.76
N ALA A 19 0.98 43.23 -35.32
CA ALA A 19 0.47 42.10 -34.56
C ALA A 19 1.49 41.58 -33.54
N LEU A 20 2.75 41.40 -33.96
CA LEU A 20 3.86 40.99 -33.09
C LEU A 20 4.16 42.04 -32.01
N GLY A 21 4.03 43.32 -32.33
CA GLY A 21 4.16 44.41 -31.36
C GLY A 21 3.13 44.32 -30.23
N LYS A 22 1.88 44.00 -30.57
CA LYS A 22 0.80 43.79 -29.57
C LYS A 22 1.05 42.55 -28.72
N GLU A 23 1.45 41.43 -29.32
CA GLU A 23 1.75 40.19 -28.61
C GLU A 23 2.93 40.35 -27.63
N LEU A 24 3.99 41.04 -28.06
CA LEU A 24 5.13 41.34 -27.21
C LEU A 24 4.75 42.23 -26.02
N ALA A 25 3.86 43.21 -26.22
CA ALA A 25 3.35 44.06 -25.15
C ALA A 25 2.56 43.26 -24.10
N GLU A 26 1.69 42.34 -24.54
CA GLU A 26 0.90 41.50 -23.64
C GLU A 26 1.78 40.51 -22.87
N SER A 27 2.74 39.87 -23.54
CA SER A 27 3.69 38.95 -22.91
C SER A 27 4.55 39.67 -21.85
N ARG A 28 5.00 40.90 -22.13
CA ARG A 28 5.70 41.75 -21.13
C ARG A 28 4.84 42.06 -19.92
N LYS A 29 3.55 42.33 -20.12
CA LYS A 29 2.60 42.57 -19.03
C LYS A 29 2.40 41.32 -18.16
N GLN A 30 2.25 40.14 -18.78
CA GLN A 30 2.15 38.85 -18.08
C GLN A 30 3.42 38.54 -17.27
N ASN A 31 4.60 38.69 -17.87
CA ASN A 31 5.88 38.47 -17.18
C ASN A 31 6.05 39.39 -15.98
N LYS A 32 5.63 40.67 -16.08
CA LYS A 32 5.65 41.61 -14.96
C LYS A 32 4.69 41.19 -13.84
N ALA A 33 3.51 40.66 -14.18
CA ALA A 33 2.56 40.13 -13.20
C ALA A 33 3.11 38.89 -12.46
N ILE A 34 3.69 37.95 -13.20
CA ILE A 34 4.33 36.75 -12.65
C ILE A 34 5.50 37.14 -11.74
N ALA A 35 6.37 38.05 -12.17
CA ALA A 35 7.49 38.54 -11.36
C ALA A 35 7.00 39.17 -10.05
N LYS A 36 5.91 39.95 -10.09
CA LYS A 36 5.29 40.53 -8.89
C LYS A 36 4.70 39.46 -7.97
N GLN A 37 4.12 38.40 -8.52
CA GLN A 37 3.58 37.27 -7.76
C GLN A 37 4.71 36.45 -7.10
N LEU A 38 5.80 36.18 -7.82
CA LEU A 38 6.99 35.52 -7.30
C LEU A 38 7.67 36.34 -6.20
N ALA A 39 7.77 37.66 -6.35
CA ALA A 39 8.30 38.55 -5.31
C ALA A 39 7.45 38.50 -4.02
N ARG A 40 6.12 38.39 -4.13
CA ARG A 40 5.23 38.20 -2.97
C ARG A 40 5.45 36.84 -2.29
N ILE A 41 5.67 35.78 -3.07
CA ILE A 41 5.97 34.45 -2.55
C ILE A 41 7.34 34.42 -1.84
N GLY A 42 8.32 35.20 -2.32
CA GLY A 42 9.63 35.32 -1.67
C GLY A 42 9.63 36.15 -0.38
N GLN A 43 8.60 36.97 -0.15
CA GLN A 43 8.49 37.85 1.03
C GLN A 43 7.62 37.29 2.15
N THR A 44 6.89 36.20 1.93
CA THR A 44 6.21 35.49 3.03
C THR A 44 7.27 34.91 3.95
N LYS A 45 7.51 35.57 5.08
CA LYS A 45 8.36 35.04 6.15
C LYS A 45 7.85 33.62 6.45
N PRO A 46 8.70 32.57 6.33
CA PRO A 46 8.28 31.24 6.69
C PRO A 46 7.78 31.28 8.13
N THR A 47 6.56 30.79 8.35
CA THR A 47 6.03 30.60 9.70
C THR A 47 7.10 29.84 10.48
N PRO A 48 7.49 30.31 11.69
CA PRO A 48 8.46 29.60 12.49
C PRO A 48 8.03 28.14 12.57
N PRO A 49 8.95 27.17 12.42
CA PRO A 49 8.60 25.77 12.52
C PRO A 49 7.93 25.55 13.87
N THR A 50 6.62 25.36 13.86
CA THR A 50 5.87 24.97 15.04
C THR A 50 6.50 23.67 15.52
N LYS A 51 6.75 23.57 16.83
CA LYS A 51 7.22 22.32 17.42
C LYS A 51 6.30 21.21 16.93
N PRO A 52 6.84 20.09 16.43
CA PRO A 52 6.00 19.02 15.92
C PRO A 52 5.04 18.61 17.02
N ALA A 53 3.74 18.62 16.70
CA ALA A 53 2.73 18.12 17.61
C ALA A 53 3.12 16.69 18.02
N ARG A 54 3.25 16.46 19.32
CA ARG A 54 3.44 15.11 19.85
C ARG A 54 2.08 14.41 19.85
N LEU A 55 2.08 13.09 19.65
CA LEU A 55 0.87 12.31 19.88
C LEU A 55 0.39 12.52 21.31
N PRO A 56 -0.93 12.58 21.55
CA PRO A 56 -1.49 12.57 22.89
C PRO A 56 -0.92 11.40 23.70
N LYS A 57 -0.76 11.57 25.02
CA LYS A 57 -0.27 10.51 25.90
C LYS A 57 -1.18 9.28 25.77
N GLY A 58 -0.61 8.13 25.41
CA GLY A 58 -1.34 6.88 25.17
C GLY A 58 -1.75 6.65 23.72
N GLY A 59 -1.57 7.63 22.82
CA GLY A 59 -1.71 7.43 21.38
C GLY A 59 -0.49 6.73 20.78
N TYR A 60 -0.69 6.04 19.66
CA TYR A 60 0.33 5.23 19.02
C TYR A 60 0.18 5.17 17.50
N ILE A 61 1.18 4.65 16.80
CA ILE A 61 1.14 4.45 15.35
C ILE A 61 1.06 2.95 15.06
N ARG A 62 0.09 2.58 14.23
CA ARG A 62 -0.06 1.23 13.68
C ARG A 62 0.31 1.23 12.21
N ALA A 63 1.20 0.34 11.79
CA ALA A 63 1.48 0.05 10.39
C ALA A 63 0.64 -1.12 9.91
N ILE A 64 0.12 -1.02 8.68
CA ILE A 64 -0.66 -2.08 8.04
C ILE A 64 -0.04 -2.41 6.69
N ILE A 65 0.32 -3.67 6.47
CA ILE A 65 1.01 -4.16 5.28
C ILE A 65 0.27 -5.39 4.77
N GLY A 66 -0.02 -5.45 3.48
CA GLY A 66 -0.62 -6.63 2.85
C GLY A 66 0.20 -7.10 1.66
N ASP A 67 -0.05 -8.35 1.26
CA ASP A 67 0.25 -8.86 -0.09
C ASP A 67 1.72 -8.63 -0.50
N THR A 68 2.66 -9.22 0.25
CA THR A 68 4.11 -9.17 -0.07
C THR A 68 4.55 -10.30 -0.99
N HIS A 69 3.83 -11.43 -1.00
CA HIS A 69 4.05 -12.59 -1.88
C HIS A 69 5.50 -13.13 -1.91
N GLY A 70 6.16 -13.16 -0.74
CA GLY A 70 7.50 -13.75 -0.56
C GLY A 70 8.51 -13.40 -1.65
N CYS A 71 8.80 -14.35 -2.54
CA CYS A 71 9.74 -14.17 -3.67
C CYS A 71 9.36 -13.05 -4.65
N HIS A 72 8.10 -12.64 -4.69
CA HIS A 72 7.59 -11.59 -5.57
C HIS A 72 7.60 -10.19 -4.93
N LEU A 73 8.10 -10.05 -3.70
CA LEU A 73 8.24 -8.76 -3.03
C LEU A 73 9.03 -7.78 -3.92
N ASP A 74 8.45 -6.62 -4.17
CA ASP A 74 9.13 -5.55 -4.90
C ASP A 74 10.12 -4.86 -3.96
N LYS A 75 11.40 -4.99 -4.27
CA LYS A 75 12.49 -4.49 -3.42
C LYS A 75 12.48 -2.97 -3.28
N ALA A 76 12.09 -2.23 -4.31
CA ALA A 76 12.06 -0.77 -4.26
C ALA A 76 10.87 -0.28 -3.42
N ALA A 77 9.71 -0.92 -3.58
CA ALA A 77 8.54 -0.63 -2.76
C ALA A 77 8.79 -0.98 -1.28
N TRP A 78 9.36 -2.16 -1.02
CA TRP A 78 9.75 -2.57 0.32
C TRP A 78 10.72 -1.58 0.97
N ALA A 79 11.80 -1.21 0.27
CA ALA A 79 12.78 -0.26 0.78
C ALA A 79 12.15 1.11 1.12
N ALA A 80 11.21 1.58 0.30
CA ALA A 80 10.48 2.83 0.55
C ALA A 80 9.60 2.74 1.81
N CYS A 81 8.85 1.64 1.96
CA CYS A 81 8.05 1.37 3.16
C CYS A 81 8.93 1.33 4.41
N MET A 82 10.00 0.55 4.39
CA MET A 82 10.93 0.39 5.51
C MET A 82 11.62 1.70 5.91
N ALA A 83 11.97 2.55 4.94
CA ALA A 83 12.54 3.86 5.21
C ALA A 83 11.59 4.75 6.02
N ASP A 84 10.29 4.70 5.71
CA ASP A 84 9.28 5.44 6.44
C ASP A 84 9.02 4.83 7.82
N LEU A 85 8.85 3.51 7.92
CA LEU A 85 8.63 2.85 9.21
C LEU A 85 9.77 3.13 10.19
N LYS A 86 11.03 3.12 9.71
CA LYS A 86 12.21 3.46 10.52
C LYS A 86 12.22 4.90 11.05
N SER A 87 11.48 5.81 10.39
CA SER A 87 11.36 7.20 10.81
C SER A 87 10.23 7.44 11.81
N LEU A 88 9.43 6.41 12.10
CA LEU A 88 8.24 6.45 12.93
C LEU A 88 8.41 5.52 14.13
N ASP A 89 7.72 5.86 15.22
CA ASP A 89 7.63 5.00 16.40
C ASP A 89 6.42 4.08 16.24
N ILE A 90 6.63 2.95 15.56
CA ILE A 90 5.58 1.97 15.27
C ILE A 90 5.37 1.09 16.50
N ALA A 91 4.17 1.14 17.07
CA ALA A 91 3.80 0.34 18.24
C ALA A 91 3.07 -0.95 17.87
N GLN A 92 2.45 -1.00 16.68
CA GLN A 92 1.69 -2.16 16.23
C GLN A 92 1.82 -2.36 14.73
N VAL A 93 1.92 -3.60 14.30
CA VAL A 93 1.99 -4.01 12.90
C VAL A 93 0.89 -5.02 12.61
N VAL A 94 0.08 -4.75 11.58
CA VAL A 94 -0.93 -5.68 11.07
C VAL A 94 -0.55 -6.13 9.67
N LEU A 95 -0.36 -7.43 9.53
CA LEU A 95 -0.02 -8.13 8.30
C LEU A 95 -1.31 -8.74 7.74
N LEU A 96 -1.79 -8.23 6.60
CA LEU A 96 -3.13 -8.51 6.06
C LEU A 96 -3.23 -9.82 5.28
N GLY A 97 -2.19 -10.66 5.26
CA GLY A 97 -2.19 -11.95 4.55
C GLY A 97 -1.48 -11.88 3.19
N ASP A 98 -1.42 -13.04 2.52
CA ASP A 98 -0.70 -13.27 1.25
C ASP A 98 0.76 -12.79 1.27
N HIS A 99 1.41 -13.17 2.36
CA HIS A 99 2.82 -12.87 2.62
C HIS A 99 3.79 -13.87 1.98
N ILE A 100 3.25 -14.94 1.40
CA ILE A 100 3.90 -15.95 0.59
C ILE A 100 3.06 -16.15 -0.68
N GLU A 101 3.70 -16.48 -1.79
CA GLU A 101 3.02 -16.80 -3.04
C GLU A 101 2.51 -18.25 -3.09
N CYS A 102 3.13 -19.15 -2.34
CA CYS A 102 3.00 -20.60 -2.49
C CYS A 102 3.56 -21.09 -3.85
N SER A 103 4.68 -20.48 -4.28
CA SER A 103 5.37 -20.80 -5.54
C SER A 103 5.70 -22.29 -5.70
N GLY A 104 5.66 -22.80 -6.93
CA GLY A 104 5.85 -24.23 -7.20
C GLY A 104 4.52 -24.96 -7.21
N PHE A 105 4.45 -26.12 -6.54
CA PHE A 105 3.34 -27.06 -6.67
C PHE A 105 1.98 -26.58 -6.11
N LEU A 106 1.94 -25.45 -5.39
CA LEU A 106 0.72 -24.89 -4.77
C LEU A 106 0.25 -23.57 -5.39
N ALA A 107 0.94 -23.09 -6.43
CA ALA A 107 0.59 -21.85 -7.08
C ALA A 107 -0.58 -22.05 -8.06
N GLU A 108 -1.76 -21.58 -7.67
CA GLU A 108 -3.01 -21.71 -8.45
C GLU A 108 -2.96 -21.00 -9.81
N HIS A 109 -2.09 -19.99 -9.95
CA HIS A 109 -1.90 -19.22 -11.18
C HIS A 109 -0.53 -19.43 -11.81
N GLN A 110 0.11 -20.58 -11.57
CA GLN A 110 1.18 -21.02 -12.45
C GLN A 110 0.59 -21.32 -13.82
N SER A 111 0.95 -20.50 -14.81
CA SER A 111 0.87 -20.88 -16.20
C SER A 111 1.94 -21.95 -16.42
N PRO A 112 1.57 -23.23 -16.63
CA PRO A 112 2.52 -24.34 -16.70
C PRO A 112 3.44 -24.26 -17.95
N PHE A 113 3.36 -23.16 -18.71
CA PHE A 113 4.04 -22.97 -19.98
C PHE A 113 4.98 -21.74 -20.00
N THR A 114 5.29 -21.14 -18.84
CA THR A 114 6.26 -20.02 -18.77
C THR A 114 7.47 -20.36 -17.90
N ILE A 115 8.67 -20.34 -18.50
CA ILE A 115 9.95 -20.63 -17.83
C ILE A 115 10.16 -19.73 -16.60
N SER A 116 9.71 -18.49 -16.65
CA SER A 116 9.84 -17.53 -15.54
C SER A 116 9.09 -17.94 -14.28
N GLN A 117 7.99 -18.70 -14.38
CA GLN A 117 7.24 -19.17 -13.20
C GLN A 117 7.81 -20.46 -12.59
N ALA A 118 8.68 -21.18 -13.32
CA ALA A 118 9.45 -22.30 -12.78
C ALA A 118 10.68 -21.86 -11.96
N LYS A 119 10.96 -20.55 -11.86
CA LYS A 119 12.17 -20.01 -11.22
C LYS A 119 12.15 -20.02 -9.69
N TYR A 120 10.97 -20.10 -9.08
CA TYR A 120 10.81 -19.99 -7.63
C TYR A 120 10.09 -21.23 -7.09
N SER A 121 10.66 -21.78 -6.03
CA SER A 121 10.10 -22.90 -5.27
C SER A 121 9.44 -22.40 -4.00
N TYR A 122 8.58 -23.25 -3.41
CA TYR A 122 7.95 -22.95 -2.13
C TYR A 122 8.97 -22.71 -1.01
N ALA A 123 10.09 -23.45 -1.03
CA ALA A 123 11.17 -23.25 -0.08
C ALA A 123 11.80 -21.85 -0.19
N GLN A 124 12.11 -21.40 -1.41
CA GLN A 124 12.65 -20.05 -1.64
C GLN A 124 11.64 -18.97 -1.25
N ASP A 125 10.35 -19.23 -1.44
CA ASP A 125 9.27 -18.32 -1.06
C ASP A 125 9.19 -18.14 0.46
N LEU A 126 9.28 -19.24 1.21
CA LEU A 126 9.37 -19.23 2.67
C LEU A 126 10.66 -18.56 3.17
N ASP A 127 11.79 -18.76 2.50
CA ASP A 127 13.07 -18.12 2.84
C ASP A 127 12.99 -16.61 2.63
N ALA A 128 12.47 -16.17 1.49
CA ALA A 128 12.23 -14.76 1.20
C ALA A 128 11.27 -14.14 2.22
N ALA A 129 10.23 -14.86 2.61
CA ALA A 129 9.29 -14.41 3.63
C ALA A 129 9.91 -14.27 5.02
N ASN A 130 10.70 -15.26 5.43
CA ASN A 130 11.47 -15.16 6.68
C ASN A 130 12.47 -14.00 6.67
N GLN A 131 13.10 -13.73 5.52
CA GLN A 131 14.04 -12.62 5.39
C GLN A 131 13.37 -11.27 5.62
N TRP A 132 12.31 -10.93 4.88
CA TRP A 132 11.68 -9.62 5.07
C TRP A 132 10.97 -9.50 6.43
N LEU A 133 10.50 -10.62 7.02
CA LEU A 133 10.01 -10.61 8.41
C LEU A 133 11.11 -10.24 9.41
N ASN A 134 12.34 -10.75 9.22
CA ASN A 134 13.49 -10.32 10.04
C ASN A 134 13.72 -8.82 9.89
N GLU A 135 13.79 -8.33 8.65
CA GLU A 135 14.00 -6.90 8.36
C GLU A 135 12.92 -6.03 9.01
N LEU A 136 11.65 -6.47 8.96
CA LEU A 136 10.53 -5.77 9.58
C LEU A 136 10.60 -5.74 11.11
N GLN A 137 10.97 -6.85 11.75
CA GLN A 137 11.14 -6.92 13.21
C GLN A 137 12.36 -6.15 13.69
N GLU A 138 13.44 -6.10 12.91
CA GLU A 138 14.59 -5.25 13.21
C GLU A 138 14.26 -3.76 13.10
N CYS A 139 13.39 -3.39 12.16
CA CYS A 139 12.96 -2.00 11.98
C CYS A 139 11.99 -1.53 13.07
N CYS A 140 11.09 -2.40 13.53
CA CYS A 140 10.04 -2.07 14.51
C CYS A 140 10.09 -3.03 15.72
N PRO A 141 11.21 -3.14 16.45
CA PRO A 141 11.45 -4.21 17.41
C PRO A 141 10.53 -4.21 18.63
N SER A 142 9.93 -3.06 18.97
CA SER A 142 8.99 -2.91 20.08
C SER A 142 7.53 -3.10 19.67
N ALA A 143 7.24 -3.30 18.39
CA ALA A 143 5.86 -3.38 17.92
C ALA A 143 5.20 -4.71 18.31
N GLU A 144 3.90 -4.66 18.56
CA GLU A 144 3.05 -5.86 18.60
C GLU A 144 2.70 -6.28 17.16
N TYR A 145 2.82 -7.58 16.86
CA TYR A 145 2.61 -8.11 15.51
C TYR A 145 1.39 -9.00 15.43
N HIS A 146 0.54 -8.70 14.44
CA HIS A 146 -0.64 -9.47 14.08
C HIS A 146 -0.52 -9.89 12.62
N MET A 147 -0.75 -11.17 12.30
CA MET A 147 -0.80 -11.66 10.93
C MET A 147 -2.09 -12.41 10.69
N ILE A 148 -2.84 -11.96 9.69
CA ILE A 148 -4.06 -12.60 9.23
C ILE A 148 -3.69 -13.56 8.11
N GLN A 149 -4.30 -14.74 8.13
CA GLN A 149 -4.12 -15.72 7.07
C GLN A 149 -4.75 -15.24 5.77
N GLY A 150 -3.96 -15.23 4.69
CA GLY A 150 -4.47 -14.99 3.34
C GLY A 150 -4.86 -16.27 2.60
N ASN A 151 -5.49 -16.14 1.44
CA ASN A 151 -5.92 -17.29 0.66
C ASN A 151 -4.73 -18.11 0.13
N HIS A 152 -3.55 -17.52 -0.05
CA HIS A 152 -2.35 -18.28 -0.43
C HIS A 152 -1.96 -19.30 0.64
N CYS A 153 -1.94 -18.88 1.92
CA CYS A 153 -1.66 -19.78 3.03
C CYS A 153 -2.73 -20.88 3.17
N GLU A 154 -4.01 -20.55 2.93
CA GLU A 154 -5.10 -21.54 2.96
C GLU A 154 -4.94 -22.64 1.90
N ARG A 155 -4.33 -22.34 0.75
CA ARG A 155 -4.04 -23.37 -0.27
C ARG A 155 -3.17 -24.50 0.27
N VAL A 156 -2.20 -24.16 1.14
CA VAL A 156 -1.33 -25.15 1.78
C VAL A 156 -2.15 -26.08 2.66
N GLU A 157 -3.03 -25.52 3.49
CA GLU A 157 -3.93 -26.32 4.34
C GLU A 157 -4.83 -27.24 3.51
N LYS A 158 -5.48 -26.69 2.47
CA LYS A 158 -6.34 -27.48 1.57
C LYS A 158 -5.58 -28.63 0.91
N TRP A 159 -4.34 -28.38 0.47
CA TRP A 159 -3.51 -29.42 -0.10
C TRP A 159 -3.18 -30.51 0.93
N ILE A 160 -2.78 -30.13 2.14
CA ILE A 160 -2.50 -31.07 3.24
C ILE A 160 -3.74 -31.93 3.50
N MET A 161 -4.90 -31.30 3.70
CA MET A 161 -6.16 -31.99 3.96
C MET A 161 -6.50 -33.01 2.86
N GLY A 162 -6.29 -32.65 1.60
CA GLY A 162 -6.55 -33.53 0.46
C GLY A 162 -5.61 -34.73 0.40
N HIS A 163 -4.34 -34.58 0.80
CA HIS A 163 -3.33 -35.64 0.72
C HIS A 163 -3.28 -36.54 1.95
N THR A 164 -3.77 -36.06 3.10
CA THR A 164 -3.90 -36.89 4.31
C THR A 164 -5.25 -37.59 4.40
N LEU A 165 -6.12 -37.43 3.39
CA LEU A 165 -7.50 -37.92 3.41
C LEU A 165 -8.24 -37.49 4.69
N ALA A 166 -7.94 -36.27 5.17
CA ALA A 166 -8.42 -35.72 6.44
C ALA A 166 -8.05 -36.51 7.71
N ASN A 167 -7.05 -37.41 7.67
CA ASN A 167 -6.49 -38.00 8.88
C ASN A 167 -5.82 -36.92 9.75
N ASP A 168 -6.15 -36.89 11.04
CA ASP A 168 -5.72 -35.82 11.94
C ASP A 168 -4.22 -35.85 12.29
N ASP A 169 -3.62 -37.02 12.44
CA ASP A 169 -2.23 -37.12 12.86
C ASP A 169 -1.28 -36.91 11.67
N ASP A 170 -1.62 -37.47 10.50
CA ASP A 170 -0.89 -37.19 9.26
C ASP A 170 -0.98 -35.70 8.89
N ARG A 171 -2.14 -35.08 9.13
CA ARG A 171 -2.32 -33.64 8.93
C ARG A 171 -1.38 -32.84 9.82
N LYS A 172 -1.31 -33.14 11.12
CA LYS A 172 -0.40 -32.43 12.05
C LYS A 172 1.05 -32.54 11.58
N LEU A 173 1.48 -33.74 11.16
CA LEU A 173 2.83 -33.97 10.63
C LEU A 173 3.12 -33.06 9.43
N LEU A 174 2.20 -32.96 8.46
CA LEU A 174 2.40 -32.12 7.29
C LEU A 174 2.27 -30.62 7.58
N LEU A 175 1.43 -30.22 8.54
CA LEU A 175 1.32 -28.82 8.97
C LEU A 175 2.68 -28.32 9.49
N GLU A 176 3.36 -29.07 10.36
CA GLU A 176 4.68 -28.67 10.87
C GLU A 176 5.71 -28.45 9.75
N VAL A 177 5.61 -29.24 8.67
CA VAL A 177 6.55 -29.21 7.56
C VAL A 177 6.20 -28.17 6.51
N LEU A 178 4.92 -27.87 6.28
CA LEU A 178 4.50 -27.07 5.13
C LEU A 178 3.75 -25.79 5.51
N ASP A 179 3.03 -25.77 6.62
CA ASP A 179 2.15 -24.66 6.96
C ASP A 179 2.96 -23.40 7.32
N PRO A 180 2.57 -22.22 6.78
CA PRO A 180 3.32 -20.98 6.97
C PRO A 180 3.43 -20.54 8.43
N GLU A 181 2.48 -20.89 9.30
CA GLU A 181 2.55 -20.55 10.73
C GLU A 181 3.80 -21.14 11.37
N TYR A 182 4.10 -22.39 11.05
CA TYR A 182 5.28 -23.11 11.54
C TYR A 182 6.53 -22.69 10.77
N ARG A 183 6.45 -22.66 9.43
CA ARG A 183 7.63 -22.42 8.57
C ARG A 183 8.14 -20.99 8.59
N LEU A 184 7.31 -20.02 8.96
CA LEU A 184 7.73 -18.64 9.20
C LEU A 184 8.09 -18.39 10.68
N ASN A 185 8.04 -19.42 11.52
CA ASN A 185 8.37 -19.35 12.95
C ASN A 185 7.54 -18.29 13.70
N LEU A 186 6.25 -18.15 13.38
CA LEU A 186 5.44 -17.02 13.87
C LEU A 186 5.35 -17.00 15.41
N ALA A 187 5.21 -18.15 16.05
CA ALA A 187 5.20 -18.27 17.51
C ALA A 187 6.52 -17.77 18.14
N THR A 188 7.67 -18.21 17.62
CA THR A 188 9.01 -17.77 18.06
C THR A 188 9.20 -16.27 17.87
N ARG A 189 8.68 -15.73 16.77
CA ARG A 189 8.68 -14.29 16.46
C ARG A 189 7.67 -13.49 17.28
N LYS A 190 6.81 -14.13 18.08
CA LYS A 190 5.70 -13.53 18.81
C LYS A 190 4.71 -12.79 17.90
N ILE A 191 4.51 -13.31 16.69
CA ILE A 191 3.50 -12.83 15.75
C ILE A 191 2.21 -13.60 16.04
N LYS A 192 1.15 -12.89 16.41
CA LYS A 192 -0.17 -13.49 16.62
C LYS A 192 -0.77 -13.82 15.25
N PHE A 193 -0.98 -15.11 14.98
CA PHE A 193 -1.53 -15.58 13.72
C PHE A 193 -3.03 -15.83 13.83
N TYR A 194 -3.79 -15.33 12.87
CA TYR A 194 -5.25 -15.41 12.85
C TYR A 194 -5.69 -16.18 11.61
N ARG A 195 -6.10 -17.44 11.80
CA ARG A 195 -6.56 -18.32 10.72
C ARG A 195 -7.92 -17.90 10.17
N ARG A 196 -8.13 -18.14 8.88
CA ARG A 196 -9.31 -17.67 8.15
C ARG A 196 -10.58 -18.43 8.51
N ASP A 197 -10.43 -19.69 8.88
CA ASP A 197 -11.53 -20.58 9.25
C ASP A 197 -11.92 -20.49 10.75
N GLN A 198 -11.18 -19.71 11.54
CA GLN A 198 -11.40 -19.58 12.99
C GLN A 198 -12.14 -18.28 13.34
N PHE A 199 -12.97 -18.36 14.37
CA PHE A 199 -13.45 -17.16 15.07
C PHE A 199 -12.35 -16.67 16.00
N ASN A 200 -12.13 -15.37 16.00
CA ASN A 200 -11.24 -14.75 16.97
C ASN A 200 -12.09 -14.17 18.09
N ASP A 201 -11.62 -14.22 19.34
CA ASP A 201 -12.37 -13.85 20.55
C ASP A 201 -13.05 -12.47 20.48
N THR A 202 -12.58 -11.60 19.60
CA THR A 202 -13.05 -10.23 19.43
C THR A 202 -14.09 -10.02 18.30
N CYS A 203 -14.41 -11.07 17.51
CA CYS A 203 -15.20 -10.96 16.28
C CYS A 203 -16.20 -12.10 16.08
N SER A 204 -17.42 -11.74 15.64
CA SER A 204 -18.45 -12.70 15.19
C SER A 204 -18.25 -13.18 13.75
N GLU A 205 -17.19 -12.74 13.07
CA GLU A 205 -16.83 -13.10 11.70
C GLU A 205 -15.50 -13.87 11.73
N ARG A 206 -15.44 -14.99 11.01
CA ARG A 206 -14.22 -15.81 10.92
C ARG A 206 -13.12 -15.06 10.18
N GLY A 207 -11.85 -15.37 10.48
CA GLY A 207 -10.70 -14.76 9.81
C GLY A 207 -10.61 -13.24 9.97
N THR A 208 -11.35 -12.67 10.92
CA THR A 208 -11.42 -11.23 11.15
C THR A 208 -10.79 -10.89 12.49
N LEU A 209 -9.89 -9.91 12.47
CA LEU A 209 -9.25 -9.37 13.67
C LEU A 209 -9.86 -8.00 13.98
N LYS A 210 -10.22 -7.76 15.25
CA LYS A 210 -10.61 -6.43 15.72
C LYS A 210 -9.52 -5.86 16.62
N LEU A 211 -9.03 -4.68 16.27
CA LEU A 211 -8.15 -3.88 17.12
C LEU A 211 -8.73 -2.48 17.27
N GLY A 212 -9.12 -2.15 18.50
CA GLY A 212 -9.79 -0.89 18.81
C GLY A 212 -11.09 -0.73 18.01
N ASN A 213 -11.23 0.41 17.34
CA ASN A 213 -12.41 0.75 16.54
C ASN A 213 -12.32 0.32 15.06
N CYS A 214 -11.43 -0.62 14.72
CA CYS A 214 -11.21 -1.11 13.35
C CYS A 214 -11.19 -2.64 13.27
N LEU A 215 -11.79 -3.17 12.20
CA LEU A 215 -11.63 -4.54 11.77
C LEU A 215 -10.49 -4.65 10.75
N PHE A 216 -9.88 -5.83 10.71
CA PHE A 216 -8.85 -6.20 9.76
C PHE A 216 -9.21 -7.58 9.23
N VAL A 217 -9.21 -7.73 7.91
CA VAL A 217 -9.58 -8.97 7.21
C VAL A 217 -8.72 -9.08 5.96
N HIS A 218 -8.36 -10.29 5.54
CA HIS A 218 -7.58 -10.43 4.32
C HIS A 218 -8.41 -10.11 3.07
N GLU A 219 -9.55 -10.79 2.90
CA GLU A 219 -10.35 -10.76 1.68
C GLU A 219 -11.77 -10.26 1.95
N VAL A 220 -12.26 -9.34 1.10
CA VAL A 220 -13.66 -8.89 1.10
C VAL A 220 -14.32 -9.09 -0.27
N SER A 221 -13.67 -8.58 -1.32
CA SER A 221 -14.15 -8.64 -2.69
C SER A 221 -13.02 -8.35 -3.68
N THR A 222 -13.07 -8.97 -4.85
CA THR A 222 -12.21 -8.67 -6.01
C THR A 222 -12.84 -7.67 -6.98
N ALA A 223 -14.07 -7.20 -6.72
CA ALA A 223 -14.77 -6.27 -7.60
C ALA A 223 -14.16 -4.86 -7.57
N LYS A 224 -14.36 -4.08 -8.65
CA LYS A 224 -13.68 -2.79 -8.85
C LYS A 224 -13.74 -1.83 -7.65
N ASN A 225 -14.89 -1.76 -6.96
CA ASN A 225 -15.12 -0.90 -5.80
C ASN A 225 -15.15 -1.72 -4.50
N ALA A 226 -14.06 -2.45 -4.21
CA ALA A 226 -14.00 -3.39 -3.10
C ALA A 226 -14.16 -2.69 -1.75
N ALA A 227 -13.58 -1.49 -1.56
CA ALA A 227 -13.74 -0.73 -0.32
C ALA A 227 -15.20 -0.32 -0.11
N ARG A 228 -15.91 0.06 -1.18
CA ARG A 228 -17.33 0.40 -1.05
C ARG A 228 -18.16 -0.79 -0.58
N ILE A 229 -17.90 -1.97 -1.17
CA ILE A 229 -18.55 -3.22 -0.77
C ILE A 229 -18.21 -3.56 0.70
N ALA A 230 -16.97 -3.36 1.12
CA ALA A 230 -16.52 -3.60 2.48
C ALA A 230 -17.26 -2.71 3.50
N VAL A 231 -17.38 -1.41 3.22
CA VAL A 231 -18.16 -0.49 4.07
C VAL A 231 -19.61 -0.93 4.21
N ASP A 232 -20.22 -1.37 3.11
CA ASP A 232 -21.62 -1.82 3.10
C ASP A 232 -21.82 -3.16 3.82
N ARG A 233 -20.84 -4.08 3.75
CA ARG A 233 -20.89 -5.40 4.39
C ARG A 233 -20.63 -5.34 5.89
N TYR A 234 -19.59 -4.63 6.32
CA TYR A 234 -19.15 -4.66 7.72
C TYR A 234 -19.81 -3.61 8.60
N ALA A 235 -20.35 -2.53 8.02
CA ALA A 235 -20.96 -1.42 8.74
C ALA A 235 -20.10 -0.85 9.91
N THR A 236 -18.78 -0.96 9.78
CA THR A 236 -17.77 -0.43 10.73
C THR A 236 -16.49 -0.10 9.96
N ASN A 237 -15.47 0.43 10.64
CA ASN A 237 -14.18 0.63 9.99
C ASN A 237 -13.50 -0.71 9.70
N VAL A 238 -12.99 -0.88 8.49
CA VAL A 238 -12.33 -2.13 8.07
C VAL A 238 -11.13 -1.85 7.17
N VAL A 239 -10.02 -2.55 7.38
CA VAL A 239 -8.87 -2.52 6.47
C VAL A 239 -8.66 -3.93 5.92
N PHE A 240 -8.44 -4.05 4.61
CA PHE A 240 -8.34 -5.33 3.93
C PHE A 240 -7.28 -5.38 2.82
N GLY A 241 -6.84 -6.58 2.44
CA GLY A 241 -5.80 -6.84 1.42
C GLY A 241 -6.39 -7.51 0.17
N HIS A 242 -5.66 -8.48 -0.38
CA HIS A 242 -6.08 -9.43 -1.42
C HIS A 242 -6.31 -8.85 -2.83
N SER A 243 -6.94 -7.68 -2.95
CA SER A 243 -7.22 -7.11 -4.27
C SER A 243 -5.99 -6.48 -4.92
N HIS A 244 -4.95 -6.15 -4.13
CA HIS A 244 -3.71 -5.45 -4.51
C HIS A 244 -3.92 -4.01 -5.00
N ARG A 245 -5.14 -3.50 -4.87
CA ARG A 245 -5.53 -2.18 -5.39
C ARG A 245 -5.72 -1.22 -4.24
N PRO A 246 -4.94 -0.13 -4.19
CA PRO A 246 -5.19 0.93 -3.25
C PRO A 246 -6.60 1.48 -3.43
N ASP A 247 -7.43 1.35 -2.40
CA ASP A 247 -8.83 1.75 -2.43
C ASP A 247 -9.24 2.30 -1.06
N ILE A 248 -10.07 3.34 -1.05
CA ILE A 248 -10.64 3.87 0.19
C ILE A 248 -12.05 4.36 -0.08
N SER A 249 -12.98 3.96 0.79
CA SER A 249 -14.36 4.39 0.72
C SER A 249 -14.82 4.84 2.10
N TYR A 250 -15.53 5.96 2.15
CA TYR A 250 -16.18 6.45 3.34
C TYR A 250 -17.69 6.35 3.19
N SER A 251 -18.39 6.11 4.30
CA SER A 251 -19.84 6.26 4.35
C SER A 251 -20.26 6.70 5.73
N ARG A 252 -21.43 7.34 5.81
CA ARG A 252 -22.09 7.63 7.08
C ARG A 252 -23.36 6.80 7.15
N LYS A 253 -23.48 5.97 8.19
CA LYS A 253 -24.66 5.14 8.42
C LYS A 253 -25.45 5.69 9.62
N PRO A 254 -26.79 5.79 9.55
CA PRO A 254 -27.60 6.16 10.70
C PRO A 254 -27.31 5.24 11.90
N GLY A 255 -27.16 5.81 13.10
CA GLY A 255 -26.89 5.05 14.33
C GLY A 255 -25.45 4.56 14.52
N VAL A 256 -24.63 4.52 13.47
CA VAL A 256 -23.21 4.11 13.55
C VAL A 256 -22.26 5.31 13.44
N GLY A 257 -22.59 6.29 12.60
CA GLY A 257 -21.72 7.43 12.31
C GLY A 257 -20.90 7.23 11.04
N GLN A 258 -19.75 7.90 10.96
CA GLN A 258 -18.85 7.83 9.81
C GLN A 258 -17.93 6.60 9.96
N ILE A 259 -17.87 5.82 8.89
CA ILE A 259 -17.08 4.59 8.79
C ILE A 259 -16.28 4.59 7.48
N MET A 260 -15.23 3.78 7.44
CA MET A 260 -14.30 3.68 6.33
C MET A 260 -13.98 2.22 6.02
N ALA A 261 -13.77 1.91 4.75
CA ALA A 261 -12.97 0.76 4.38
C ALA A 261 -11.76 1.20 3.57
N ALA A 262 -10.63 0.52 3.77
CA ALA A 262 -9.41 0.80 3.04
C ALA A 262 -8.67 -0.48 2.64
N ASN A 263 -8.08 -0.45 1.45
CA ASN A 263 -7.06 -1.39 1.01
C ASN A 263 -5.77 -0.60 0.75
N PRO A 264 -4.63 -0.97 1.37
CA PRO A 264 -3.36 -0.26 1.17
C PRO A 264 -2.81 -0.37 -0.26
N GLY A 265 -3.18 -1.41 -1.01
CA GLY A 265 -2.43 -1.93 -2.15
C GLY A 265 -1.64 -3.17 -1.75
N CYS A 266 -0.54 -3.42 -2.45
CA CYS A 266 0.38 -4.53 -2.19
C CYS A 266 1.84 -4.04 -2.11
N LEU A 267 2.76 -4.91 -1.73
CA LEU A 267 4.21 -4.65 -1.86
C LEU A 267 4.90 -5.68 -2.79
N CYS A 268 4.12 -6.48 -3.51
CA CYS A 268 4.60 -7.44 -4.48
C CYS A 268 4.74 -6.86 -5.89
N THR A 269 5.27 -7.64 -6.81
CA THR A 269 5.40 -7.25 -8.23
C THR A 269 4.02 -6.95 -8.83
N LEU A 270 3.84 -5.74 -9.37
CA LEU A 270 2.54 -5.26 -9.86
C LEU A 270 2.03 -6.02 -11.08
N VAL A 271 2.92 -6.52 -11.94
CA VAL A 271 2.55 -7.25 -13.15
C VAL A 271 3.08 -8.68 -13.06
N PRO A 272 2.33 -9.60 -12.44
CA PRO A 272 2.76 -10.99 -12.35
C PRO A 272 2.69 -11.66 -13.73
N VAL A 273 3.56 -12.65 -13.95
CA VAL A 273 3.76 -13.30 -15.26
C VAL A 273 2.46 -13.88 -15.83
N TRP A 274 1.59 -14.45 -14.99
CA TRP A 274 0.32 -15.03 -15.43
C TRP A 274 -0.70 -14.00 -15.92
N GLN A 275 -0.51 -12.71 -15.63
CA GLN A 275 -1.34 -11.65 -16.19
C GLN A 275 -0.87 -11.19 -17.57
N LEU A 276 0.31 -11.62 -18.06
CA LEU A 276 0.85 -11.20 -19.35
C LEU A 276 0.00 -11.65 -20.56
N SER A 277 -0.79 -12.72 -20.43
CA SER A 277 -1.62 -13.25 -21.53
C SER A 277 -3.00 -12.59 -21.64
N ARG A 278 -3.39 -11.80 -20.64
CA ARG A 278 -4.54 -10.89 -20.74
C ARG A 278 -3.95 -9.55 -21.13
N SER A 279 -4.55 -8.78 -22.03
CA SER A 279 -4.07 -7.46 -22.47
C SER A 279 -4.11 -6.39 -21.35
N SER A 280 -3.74 -6.75 -20.12
CA SER A 280 -4.21 -6.15 -18.89
C SER A 280 -3.23 -5.13 -18.36
N ILE A 281 -3.56 -3.87 -18.64
CA ILE A 281 -3.41 -2.83 -17.64
C ILE A 281 -4.22 -3.31 -16.42
N ASN A 282 -3.55 -3.80 -15.38
CA ASN A 282 -4.19 -3.97 -14.08
C ASN A 282 -4.14 -2.65 -13.31
N ASP A 283 -4.93 -2.56 -12.26
CA ASP A 283 -5.05 -1.42 -11.37
C ASP A 283 -4.37 -1.69 -10.01
N TRP A 284 -3.41 -2.63 -9.98
CA TRP A 284 -2.59 -2.90 -8.80
C TRP A 284 -1.70 -1.71 -8.51
N GLY A 285 -1.46 -1.44 -7.22
CA GLY A 285 -0.64 -0.32 -6.79
C GLY A 285 0.17 -0.67 -5.55
N HIS A 286 1.39 -0.14 -5.49
CA HIS A 286 2.23 -0.31 -4.31
C HIS A 286 1.79 0.60 -3.18
N GLY A 287 1.64 0.04 -2.00
CA GLY A 287 1.29 0.83 -0.84
C GLY A 287 1.19 0.03 0.44
N TYR A 288 1.12 0.79 1.53
CA TYR A 288 0.89 0.32 2.88
C TYR A 288 0.05 1.38 3.60
N SER A 289 -0.53 1.08 4.76
CA SER A 289 -1.28 2.07 5.51
C SER A 289 -0.66 2.38 6.86
N LEU A 290 -0.92 3.59 7.33
CA LEU A 290 -0.65 3.99 8.70
C LEU A 290 -1.97 4.38 9.37
N GLN A 291 -2.14 3.97 10.62
CA GLN A 291 -3.15 4.51 11.51
C GLN A 291 -2.47 5.27 12.64
N ILE A 292 -2.82 6.54 12.78
CA ILE A 292 -2.47 7.35 13.95
C ILE A 292 -3.61 7.19 14.94
N VAL A 293 -3.39 6.39 15.98
CA VAL A 293 -4.41 5.96 16.93
C VAL A 293 -4.35 6.81 18.20
N ALA A 294 -5.50 7.34 18.61
CA ALA A 294 -5.67 8.10 19.83
C ALA A 294 -5.94 7.17 21.03
N PRO A 295 -5.86 7.66 22.28
CA PRO A 295 -6.06 6.83 23.47
C PRO A 295 -7.45 6.18 23.59
N ASP A 296 -8.46 6.70 22.89
CA ASP A 296 -9.83 6.17 22.83
C ASP A 296 -10.04 5.20 21.66
N GLU A 297 -8.96 4.77 21.02
CA GLU A 297 -8.93 3.92 19.83
C GLU A 297 -9.59 4.54 18.59
N SER A 298 -9.96 5.82 18.62
CA SER A 298 -10.24 6.57 17.39
C SER A 298 -8.94 6.78 16.60
N PHE A 299 -9.02 6.90 15.29
CA PHE A 299 -7.80 6.97 14.47
C PHE A 299 -7.97 7.79 13.20
N LEU A 300 -6.85 8.36 12.74
CA LEU A 300 -6.67 8.81 11.38
C LEU A 300 -6.00 7.70 10.57
N HIS A 301 -6.63 7.26 9.49
CA HIS A 301 -6.04 6.30 8.56
C HIS A 301 -5.46 7.02 7.34
N ILE A 302 -4.30 6.55 6.89
CA ILE A 302 -3.59 7.08 5.74
C ILE A 302 -3.14 5.90 4.89
N ASN A 303 -3.64 5.81 3.65
CA ASN A 303 -3.04 4.95 2.63
C ASN A 303 -1.81 5.65 2.06
N VAL A 304 -0.63 5.11 2.33
CA VAL A 304 0.62 5.64 1.81
C VAL A 304 0.92 4.94 0.49
N GLN A 305 0.79 5.70 -0.60
CA GLN A 305 1.13 5.24 -1.94
C GLN A 305 2.64 5.27 -2.16
N ILE A 306 3.14 4.23 -2.81
CA ILE A 306 4.51 4.17 -3.30
C ILE A 306 4.47 4.19 -4.83
N VAL A 307 5.13 5.17 -5.43
CA VAL A 307 5.18 5.35 -6.89
C VAL A 307 6.64 5.33 -7.30
N ASP A 308 7.00 4.43 -8.21
CA ASP A 308 8.37 4.24 -8.70
C ASP A 308 9.40 4.07 -7.56
N GLY A 309 9.03 3.27 -6.55
CA GLY A 309 9.87 3.03 -5.37
C GLY A 309 10.04 4.25 -4.45
N LYS A 310 9.17 5.25 -4.56
CA LYS A 310 9.17 6.44 -3.69
C LYS A 310 7.87 6.55 -2.93
N SER A 311 7.98 6.59 -1.61
CA SER A 311 6.82 6.79 -0.75
C SER A 311 6.33 8.24 -0.78
N SER A 312 5.01 8.39 -0.83
CA SER A 312 4.33 9.69 -0.72
C SER A 312 4.42 10.30 0.68
N LEU A 313 4.81 9.54 1.70
CA LEU A 313 5.01 10.03 3.06
C LEU A 313 6.39 10.71 3.23
N MET A 314 7.40 10.28 2.47
CA MET A 314 8.79 10.74 2.61
C MET A 314 8.95 12.28 2.56
N PRO A 315 8.26 13.05 1.69
CA PRO A 315 8.35 14.51 1.70
C PRO A 315 7.90 15.16 3.01
N LEU A 316 6.96 14.53 3.73
CA LEU A 316 6.44 15.02 5.01
C LEU A 316 7.41 14.72 6.16
N THR A 317 8.14 13.61 6.09
CA THR A 317 9.11 13.19 7.13
C THR A 317 10.49 13.87 6.96
N LEU A 318 10.89 14.22 5.73
CA LEU A 318 12.20 14.82 5.41
C LEU A 318 12.37 16.30 5.78
N SER A 319 11.29 17.05 6.10
CA SER A 319 11.40 18.47 6.50
C SER A 319 12.22 18.71 7.78
N ARG A 320 12.53 17.64 8.54
CA ARG A 320 13.27 17.68 9.81
C ARG A 320 14.78 17.90 9.69
N LYS A 321 15.39 17.82 8.49
CA LYS A 321 16.86 17.96 8.30
C LYS A 321 17.29 19.22 7.53
N ARG A 322 16.61 20.36 7.67
CA ARG A 322 17.23 21.64 7.27
C ARG A 322 18.38 21.96 8.23
N LYS A 323 19.59 21.62 7.79
CA LYS A 323 20.87 21.96 8.42
C LYS A 323 20.83 23.39 8.96
N LYS A 324 21.03 23.55 10.27
CA LYS A 324 21.56 24.80 10.82
C LYS A 324 22.90 25.03 10.11
N LYS A 325 22.94 25.98 9.18
CA LYS A 325 24.18 26.65 8.78
C LYS A 325 24.35 27.85 9.70
#